data_AF-A0AAJ2DA08-F1
#
_entry.id   AF-A0AAJ2DA08-F1
#
_cell.length_a   1.000
_cell.length_b   1.000
_cell.length_c   1.000
_cell.angle_alpha   90.00
_cell.angle_beta   90.00
_cell.angle_gamma   90.00
#
_symmetry.space_group_name_H-M   'P 1'
#
loop_
_entity.id
_entity.type
_entity.pdbx_description
1 polymer ?
#
loop_
_entity_poly.entity_id
_entity_poly.type
_entity_poly.pdbx_seq_one_letter_code
_entity_poly.pdbx_strand_id
1 'polypeptide(L)'
;MQLKQLVVILPFWFVSHSQAHSLWVNALPAAGGQSTIELGYGDEFPTAEAIPEDRLHIFAPAQLIGKNGDLLLKPGKENYQFVTEKPLAKGSYAAIALYKPTYWSKNKAGWQQQSRTEMPDALYCERASMFGKTIVNIDGATETAVISQPQGLQLEIIPLANPATIKPGQPLPIQVLYDGKPLKNADVTATFAGFGDQHEHHGHTHSHAKAFLNQTDGKGKVNVYPLKAGYWVVETEHKLPYVDKAKCDESVLLSTLTFTISE
;
A
#
# COMPACT_ATOMS: atom_id res chain seq x y z
N MET A 1 -42.08 44.30 -4.88
CA MET A 1 -41.97 42.83 -4.96
C MET A 1 -40.55 42.46 -4.56
N GLN A 2 -40.32 42.09 -3.29
CA GLN A 2 -38.99 41.80 -2.76
C GLN A 2 -38.57 40.38 -3.15
N LEU A 3 -37.52 40.26 -3.96
CA LEU A 3 -36.93 38.99 -4.36
C LEU A 3 -36.10 38.47 -3.18
N LYS A 4 -36.61 37.44 -2.48
CA LYS A 4 -35.84 36.74 -1.44
C LYS A 4 -34.72 35.95 -2.13
N GLN A 5 -33.46 36.34 -1.91
CA GLN A 5 -32.31 35.55 -2.32
C GLN A 5 -32.30 34.25 -1.51
N LEU A 6 -32.49 33.13 -2.19
CA LEU A 6 -32.35 31.80 -1.62
C LEU A 6 -30.85 31.49 -1.54
N VAL A 7 -30.27 31.64 -0.35
CA VAL A 7 -28.90 31.17 -0.10
C VAL A 7 -28.97 29.64 0.04
N VAL A 8 -28.57 28.93 -1.02
CA VAL A 8 -28.34 27.49 -0.97
C VAL A 8 -27.02 27.26 -0.25
N ILE A 9 -27.09 26.92 1.04
CA ILE A 9 -25.94 26.43 1.79
C ILE A 9 -25.69 25.00 1.30
N LEU A 10 -24.75 24.83 0.36
CA LEU A 10 -24.24 23.50 0.06
C LEU A 10 -23.53 22.98 1.31
N PRO A 11 -23.87 21.79 1.83
CA PRO A 11 -23.12 21.19 2.90
C PRO A 11 -21.71 20.91 2.39
N PHE A 12 -20.72 21.61 2.93
CA PHE A 12 -19.32 21.20 2.83
C PHE A 12 -19.23 19.87 3.58
N TRP A 13 -19.19 18.78 2.82
CA TRP A 13 -18.77 17.49 3.35
C TRP A 13 -17.30 17.64 3.71
N PHE A 14 -17.02 17.87 4.99
CA PHE A 14 -15.68 17.69 5.52
C PHE A 14 -15.32 16.22 5.29
N VAL A 15 -14.45 15.98 4.32
CA VAL A 15 -13.79 14.69 4.15
C VAL A 15 -12.87 14.54 5.36
N SER A 16 -13.40 13.90 6.40
CA SER A 16 -12.60 13.47 7.54
C SER A 16 -11.60 12.47 6.99
N HIS A 17 -10.32 12.85 6.92
CA HIS A 17 -9.26 11.93 6.55
C HIS A 17 -9.20 10.87 7.66
N SER A 18 -9.77 9.69 7.43
CA SER A 18 -9.45 8.53 8.25
C SER A 18 -7.98 8.23 7.97
N GLN A 19 -7.10 8.63 8.91
CA GLN A 19 -5.67 8.30 8.82
C GLN A 19 -5.55 6.81 9.14
N ALA A 20 -5.65 6.01 8.09
CA ALA A 20 -5.44 4.57 8.16
C ALA A 20 -3.96 4.30 7.91
N HIS A 21 -3.34 3.50 8.79
CA HIS A 21 -2.00 2.97 8.54
C HIS A 21 -1.96 2.32 7.15
N SER A 22 -0.85 2.50 6.45
CA SER A 22 -0.58 1.78 5.20
C SER A 22 0.34 0.59 5.46
N LEU A 23 0.19 -0.47 4.65
CA LEU A 23 1.15 -1.57 4.58
C LEU A 23 2.00 -1.40 3.32
N TRP A 24 3.32 -1.38 3.48
CA TRP A 24 4.27 -1.42 2.36
C TRP A 24 5.34 -2.48 2.61
N VAL A 25 6.13 -2.74 1.57
CA VAL A 25 7.24 -3.70 1.64
C VAL A 25 8.52 -2.98 1.23
N ASN A 26 9.55 -3.09 2.05
CA ASN A 26 10.92 -2.73 1.66
C ASN A 26 11.68 -4.00 1.24
N ALA A 27 12.54 -3.86 0.25
CA ALA A 27 13.51 -4.89 -0.09
C ALA A 27 14.91 -4.28 -0.02
N LEU A 28 15.68 -4.72 0.96
CA LEU A 28 17.03 -4.26 1.21
C LEU A 28 18.01 -5.39 0.89
N PRO A 29 19.08 -5.15 0.12
CA PRO A 29 20.19 -6.08 0.05
C PRO A 29 20.78 -6.24 1.47
N ALA A 30 20.79 -7.45 2.03
CA ALA A 30 21.47 -7.71 3.29
C ALA A 30 22.97 -7.91 3.06
N ALA A 31 23.78 -7.52 4.04
CA ALA A 31 25.19 -7.84 4.05
C ALA A 31 25.39 -9.37 3.97
N GLY A 32 26.25 -9.84 3.07
CA GLY A 32 26.51 -11.27 2.87
C GLY A 32 25.67 -11.95 1.78
N GLY A 33 24.89 -11.20 1.00
CA GLY A 33 24.24 -11.68 -0.24
C GLY A 33 22.84 -12.26 -0.07
N GLN A 34 22.30 -12.30 1.15
CA GLN A 34 20.88 -12.56 1.39
C GLN A 34 20.06 -11.28 1.15
N SER A 35 18.81 -11.39 0.73
CA SER A 35 17.90 -10.25 0.67
C SER A 35 17.03 -10.21 1.92
N THR A 36 16.87 -9.02 2.51
CA THR A 36 15.94 -8.76 3.60
C THR A 36 14.70 -8.08 3.03
N ILE A 37 13.55 -8.65 3.34
CA ILE A 37 12.23 -8.10 3.08
C ILE A 37 11.69 -7.57 4.41
N GLU A 38 11.29 -6.30 4.44
CA GLU A 38 10.70 -5.68 5.63
C GLU A 38 9.26 -5.30 5.36
N LEU A 39 8.37 -5.60 6.31
CA LEU A 39 7.00 -5.12 6.32
C LEU A 39 6.98 -3.77 7.04
N GLY A 40 6.66 -2.71 6.31
CA GLY A 40 6.35 -1.43 6.91
C GLY A 40 4.85 -1.32 7.17
N TYR A 41 4.46 -0.95 8.39
CA TYR A 41 3.07 -0.77 8.78
C TYR A 41 2.94 0.48 9.65
N GLY A 42 2.26 1.50 9.13
CA GLY A 42 2.14 2.80 9.79
C GLY A 42 2.01 3.94 8.78
N ASP A 43 2.49 5.11 9.17
CA ASP A 43 2.39 6.35 8.39
C ASP A 43 3.75 6.85 7.87
N GLU A 44 4.84 6.16 8.22
CA GLU A 44 6.21 6.67 8.09
C GLU A 44 7.00 6.04 6.94
N PHE A 45 6.41 5.93 5.75
CA PHE A 45 7.16 5.42 4.61
C PHE A 45 8.47 6.21 4.39
N PRO A 46 9.64 5.55 4.29
CA PRO A 46 9.85 4.09 4.17
C PRO A 46 10.25 3.36 5.46
N THR A 47 10.30 4.02 6.61
CA THR A 47 10.79 3.47 7.89
C THR A 47 9.88 2.35 8.40
N ALA A 48 10.39 1.12 8.42
CA ALA A 48 9.69 0.00 9.05
C ALA A 48 10.04 -0.08 10.54
N GLU A 49 9.01 -0.27 11.38
CA GLU A 49 9.14 -0.40 12.84
C GLU A 49 8.57 -1.74 13.32
N ALA A 50 8.86 -2.07 14.58
CA ALA A 50 8.31 -3.26 15.21
C ALA A 50 6.77 -3.24 15.19
N ILE A 51 6.18 -4.29 14.65
CA ILE A 51 4.72 -4.45 14.68
C ILE A 51 4.31 -4.73 16.13
N PRO A 52 3.33 -4.01 16.71
CA PRO A 52 2.83 -4.31 18.05
C PRO A 52 2.45 -5.79 18.21
N GLU A 53 2.83 -6.39 19.33
CA GLU A 53 2.67 -7.84 19.56
C GLU A 53 1.20 -8.29 19.41
N ASP A 54 0.27 -7.46 19.88
CA ASP A 54 -1.17 -7.67 19.79
C ASP A 54 -1.74 -7.51 18.36
N ARG A 55 -0.93 -7.12 17.38
CA ARG A 55 -1.31 -6.99 15.97
C ARG A 55 -0.63 -8.00 15.05
N LEU A 56 0.36 -8.75 15.53
CA LEU A 56 1.13 -9.69 14.70
C LEU A 56 0.24 -10.72 13.99
N HIS A 57 -0.85 -11.16 14.62
CA HIS A 57 -1.78 -12.16 14.05
C HIS A 57 -2.47 -11.68 12.77
N ILE A 58 -2.54 -10.36 12.56
CA ILE A 58 -3.19 -9.75 11.41
C ILE A 58 -2.39 -9.98 10.13
N PHE A 59 -1.07 -10.12 10.23
CA PHE A 59 -0.20 -10.25 9.07
C PHE A 59 -0.05 -11.72 8.66
N ALA A 60 0.00 -11.98 7.37
CA ALA A 60 0.53 -13.25 6.86
C ALA A 60 2.05 -13.15 6.71
N PRO A 61 2.78 -14.28 6.71
CA PRO A 61 4.19 -14.28 6.34
C PRO A 61 4.40 -13.62 4.97
N ALA A 62 5.48 -12.86 4.82
CA ALA A 62 5.85 -12.28 3.54
C ALA A 62 6.07 -13.38 2.49
N GLN A 63 5.81 -13.06 1.23
CA GLN A 63 6.05 -13.94 0.09
C GLN A 63 7.13 -13.32 -0.80
N LEU A 64 7.92 -14.17 -1.45
CA LEU A 64 8.86 -13.77 -2.48
C LEU A 64 8.63 -14.62 -3.71
N ILE A 65 8.35 -14.00 -4.84
CA ILE A 65 7.98 -14.69 -6.09
C ILE A 65 9.07 -14.42 -7.12
N GLY A 66 9.58 -15.48 -7.73
CA GLY A 66 10.54 -15.43 -8.82
C GLY A 66 10.02 -16.14 -10.07
N LYS A 67 10.85 -16.17 -11.12
CA LYS A 67 10.49 -16.78 -12.41
C LYS A 67 10.11 -18.26 -12.34
N ASN A 68 10.56 -18.97 -11.31
CA ASN A 68 10.32 -20.39 -11.08
C ASN A 68 9.25 -20.65 -10.01
N GLY A 69 8.49 -19.64 -9.60
CA GLY A 69 7.52 -19.70 -8.52
C GLY A 69 8.01 -19.10 -7.21
N ASP A 70 7.33 -19.46 -6.13
CA ASP A 70 7.55 -18.90 -4.80
C ASP A 70 8.88 -19.38 -4.18
N LEU A 71 9.52 -18.47 -3.45
CA LEU A 71 10.74 -18.70 -2.70
C LEU A 71 10.45 -18.63 -1.21
N LEU A 72 11.09 -19.52 -0.46
CA LEU A 72 10.97 -19.56 0.99
C LEU A 72 11.68 -18.37 1.64
N LEU A 73 10.97 -17.69 2.52
CA LEU A 73 11.52 -16.69 3.43
C LEU A 73 11.53 -17.24 4.86
N LYS A 74 12.59 -16.94 5.60
CA LYS A 74 12.68 -17.18 7.06
C LYS A 74 12.39 -15.89 7.81
N PRO A 75 11.88 -15.97 9.05
CA PRO A 75 11.86 -14.80 9.94
C PRO A 75 13.26 -14.18 10.07
N GLY A 76 13.32 -12.86 10.02
CA GLY A 76 14.52 -12.06 10.26
C GLY A 76 14.78 -11.81 11.74
N LYS A 77 15.56 -10.76 12.04
CA LYS A 77 15.89 -10.39 13.42
C LYS A 77 14.71 -9.73 14.12
N GLU A 78 14.03 -8.83 13.42
CA GLU A 78 12.87 -8.11 13.93
C GLU A 78 11.56 -8.79 13.48
N ASN A 79 10.46 -8.55 14.21
CA ASN A 79 9.16 -9.22 13.98
C ASN A 79 8.45 -8.81 12.66
N TYR A 80 9.02 -7.86 11.93
CA TYR A 80 8.57 -7.38 10.62
C TYR A 80 9.55 -7.74 9.49
N GLN A 81 10.63 -8.48 9.79
CA GLN A 81 11.66 -8.84 8.83
C GLN A 81 11.55 -10.28 8.38
N PHE A 82 11.90 -10.50 7.12
CA PHE A 82 11.99 -11.81 6.48
C PHE A 82 13.25 -11.87 5.63
N VAL A 83 13.95 -13.00 5.63
CA VAL A 83 15.24 -13.16 4.93
C VAL A 83 15.22 -14.39 4.03
N THR A 84 15.89 -14.26 2.88
CA THR A 84 16.13 -15.41 1.99
C THR A 84 17.13 -16.37 2.63
N GLU A 85 16.89 -17.68 2.58
CA GLU A 85 17.86 -18.66 3.12
C GLU A 85 19.21 -18.63 2.39
N LYS A 86 19.17 -18.41 1.08
CA LYS A 86 20.31 -18.42 0.17
C LYS A 86 20.31 -17.13 -0.65
N PRO A 87 21.47 -16.69 -1.16
CA PRO A 87 21.52 -15.60 -2.11
C PRO A 87 20.58 -15.82 -3.29
N LEU A 88 19.90 -14.75 -3.70
CA LEU A 88 19.09 -14.76 -4.90
C LEU A 88 19.99 -14.79 -6.14
N ALA A 89 19.59 -15.55 -7.15
CA ALA A 89 20.23 -15.47 -8.45
C ALA A 89 19.85 -14.17 -9.15
N LYS A 90 20.62 -13.78 -10.17
CA LYS A 90 20.24 -12.68 -11.07
C LYS A 90 18.80 -12.84 -11.58
N GLY A 91 18.01 -11.80 -11.40
CA GLY A 91 16.63 -11.72 -11.88
C GLY A 91 15.81 -10.68 -11.13
N SER A 92 14.59 -10.47 -11.63
CA SER A 92 13.58 -9.63 -11.00
C SER A 92 12.56 -10.48 -10.25
N TYR A 93 12.29 -10.11 -9.00
CA TYR A 93 11.38 -10.79 -8.09
C TYR A 93 10.32 -9.82 -7.58
N ALA A 94 9.19 -10.35 -7.12
CA ALA A 94 8.16 -9.59 -6.40
C ALA A 94 8.12 -10.06 -4.95
N ALA A 95 8.29 -9.14 -3.99
CA ALA A 95 8.02 -9.43 -2.59
C ALA A 95 6.67 -8.84 -2.19
N ILE A 96 5.90 -9.62 -1.42
CA ILE A 96 4.50 -9.32 -1.09
C ILE A 96 4.29 -9.42 0.42
N ALA A 97 3.54 -8.47 0.96
CA ALA A 97 3.01 -8.51 2.32
C ALA A 97 1.49 -8.45 2.32
N LEU A 98 0.87 -9.20 3.23
CA LEU A 98 -0.57 -9.31 3.35
C LEU A 98 -1.02 -8.96 4.77
N TYR A 99 -1.88 -7.95 4.87
CA TYR A 99 -2.69 -7.67 6.04
C TYR A 99 -4.05 -8.34 5.85
N LYS A 100 -4.38 -9.32 6.70
CA LYS A 100 -5.61 -10.11 6.61
C LYS A 100 -6.84 -9.25 6.89
N PRO A 101 -8.01 -9.60 6.33
CA PRO A 101 -9.27 -8.92 6.63
C PRO A 101 -9.51 -8.79 8.13
N THR A 102 -9.53 -7.55 8.62
CA THR A 102 -9.64 -7.24 10.05
C THR A 102 -10.65 -6.13 10.28
N TYR A 103 -11.53 -6.31 11.27
CA TYR A 103 -12.49 -5.28 11.63
C TYR A 103 -11.86 -4.23 12.55
N TRP A 104 -12.18 -2.98 12.26
CA TRP A 104 -11.88 -1.82 13.08
C TRP A 104 -13.15 -1.02 13.27
N SER A 105 -13.53 -0.84 14.54
CA SER A 105 -14.67 -0.02 14.91
C SER A 105 -14.20 1.20 15.69
N LYS A 106 -14.88 2.33 15.48
CA LYS A 106 -14.58 3.61 16.13
C LYS A 106 -15.78 4.11 16.91
N ASN A 107 -15.58 4.44 18.18
CA ASN A 107 -16.54 5.18 19.00
C ASN A 107 -15.87 6.46 19.55
N LYS A 108 -16.48 7.08 20.57
CA LYS A 108 -15.93 8.27 21.24
C LYS A 108 -14.59 8.03 21.97
N ALA A 109 -14.28 6.80 22.33
CA ALA A 109 -13.03 6.41 23.00
C ALA A 109 -11.89 6.12 22.01
N GLY A 110 -12.19 5.97 20.71
CA GLY A 110 -11.19 5.74 19.67
C GLY A 110 -11.45 4.46 18.87
N TRP A 111 -10.40 4.00 18.19
CA TRP A 111 -10.43 2.79 17.37
C TRP A 111 -10.17 1.53 18.20
N GLN A 112 -10.89 0.45 17.88
CA GLN A 112 -10.70 -0.88 18.47
C GLN A 112 -10.78 -1.94 17.38
N GLN A 113 -9.99 -3.01 17.52
CA GLN A 113 -9.98 -4.14 16.59
C GLN A 113 -11.20 -5.05 16.84
N GLN A 114 -12.38 -4.56 16.50
CA GLN A 114 -13.68 -5.17 16.75
C GLN A 114 -14.63 -4.89 15.59
N SER A 115 -15.56 -5.79 15.35
CA SER A 115 -16.73 -5.56 14.50
C SER A 115 -17.80 -4.73 15.23
N ARG A 116 -18.78 -4.21 14.48
CA ARG A 116 -19.94 -3.51 15.06
C ARG A 116 -20.76 -4.40 16.00
N THR A 117 -20.74 -5.71 15.80
CA THR A 117 -21.41 -6.68 16.68
C THR A 117 -20.70 -6.88 18.02
N GLU A 118 -19.38 -6.72 18.05
CA GLU A 118 -18.56 -6.81 19.26
C GLU A 118 -18.50 -5.46 20.00
N MET A 119 -18.71 -4.36 19.26
CA MET A 119 -18.70 -2.98 19.75
C MET A 119 -20.04 -2.27 19.44
N PRO A 120 -21.13 -2.54 20.17
CA PRO A 120 -22.47 -2.04 19.81
C PRO A 120 -22.62 -0.51 19.83
N ASP A 121 -21.76 0.20 20.55
CA ASP A 121 -21.71 1.67 20.59
C ASP A 121 -20.81 2.27 19.50
N ALA A 122 -20.30 1.46 18.57
CA ALA A 122 -19.52 1.91 17.42
C ALA A 122 -20.31 2.90 16.57
N LEU A 123 -19.70 4.06 16.31
CA LEU A 123 -20.22 5.08 15.40
C LEU A 123 -19.87 4.76 13.95
N TYR A 124 -18.78 4.01 13.74
CA TYR A 124 -18.27 3.62 12.43
C TYR A 124 -17.56 2.26 12.54
N CYS A 125 -17.63 1.45 11.48
CA CYS A 125 -16.88 0.20 11.34
C CYS A 125 -16.36 0.03 9.91
N GLU A 126 -15.10 -0.37 9.78
CA GLU A 126 -14.51 -0.85 8.54
C GLU A 126 -13.88 -2.24 8.69
N ARG A 127 -13.91 -3.03 7.61
CA ARG A 127 -13.11 -4.25 7.47
C ARG A 127 -11.94 -3.96 6.52
N ALA A 128 -10.77 -3.73 7.09
CA ALA A 128 -9.56 -3.39 6.35
C ALA A 128 -8.84 -4.65 5.82
N SER A 129 -8.35 -4.60 4.59
CA SER A 129 -7.35 -5.53 4.03
C SER A 129 -6.30 -4.72 3.28
N MET A 130 -5.02 -5.06 3.44
CA MET A 130 -3.93 -4.30 2.85
C MET A 130 -2.93 -5.22 2.15
N PHE A 131 -2.40 -4.74 1.03
CA PHE A 131 -1.55 -5.51 0.14
C PHE A 131 -0.32 -4.68 -0.23
N GLY A 132 0.83 -5.04 0.33
CA GLY A 132 2.10 -4.41 -0.04
C GLY A 132 2.82 -5.24 -1.10
N LYS A 133 3.36 -4.59 -2.14
CA LYS A 133 4.21 -5.21 -3.16
C LYS A 133 5.48 -4.39 -3.36
N THR A 134 6.61 -5.05 -3.58
CA THR A 134 7.85 -4.39 -4.01
C THR A 134 8.57 -5.22 -5.07
N ILE A 135 9.44 -4.56 -5.83
CA ILE A 135 10.24 -5.15 -6.90
C ILE A 135 11.67 -5.28 -6.42
N VAL A 136 12.20 -6.50 -6.48
CA VAL A 136 13.59 -6.81 -6.10
C VAL A 136 14.36 -7.16 -7.36
N ASN A 137 15.29 -6.29 -7.76
CA ASN A 137 16.17 -6.53 -8.91
C ASN A 137 17.55 -6.95 -8.40
N ILE A 138 18.00 -8.14 -8.80
CA ILE A 138 19.32 -8.68 -8.44
C ILE A 138 20.27 -8.57 -9.62
N ASP A 139 21.50 -8.10 -9.38
CA ASP A 139 22.57 -7.96 -10.39
C ASP A 139 22.16 -7.16 -11.64
N GLY A 140 21.46 -6.03 -11.43
CA GLY A 140 21.01 -5.13 -12.50
C GLY A 140 19.93 -5.74 -13.40
N ALA A 141 19.21 -6.75 -12.91
CA ALA A 141 18.02 -7.31 -13.54
C ALA A 141 16.98 -6.23 -13.85
N THR A 142 16.33 -6.38 -15.01
CA THR A 142 15.31 -5.45 -15.52
C THR A 142 14.13 -6.18 -16.14
N GLU A 143 14.06 -7.49 -15.93
CA GLU A 143 13.02 -8.35 -16.46
C GLU A 143 11.65 -7.97 -15.90
N THR A 144 10.61 -8.14 -16.71
CA THR A 144 9.23 -7.85 -16.31
C THR A 144 8.39 -9.09 -16.08
N ALA A 145 8.86 -10.27 -16.52
CA ALA A 145 8.08 -11.50 -16.61
C ALA A 145 7.39 -11.93 -15.30
N VAL A 146 7.97 -11.61 -14.14
CA VAL A 146 7.38 -11.87 -12.82
C VAL A 146 6.53 -10.67 -12.37
N ILE A 147 7.12 -9.48 -12.37
CA ILE A 147 6.56 -8.30 -11.72
C ILE A 147 5.32 -7.73 -12.44
N SER A 148 5.19 -7.95 -13.75
CA SER A 148 4.08 -7.46 -14.58
C SER A 148 2.90 -8.43 -14.68
N GLN A 149 2.95 -9.56 -13.96
CA GLN A 149 1.84 -10.49 -13.86
C GLN A 149 1.00 -10.22 -12.60
N PRO A 150 -0.32 -10.44 -12.64
CA PRO A 150 -1.15 -10.49 -11.45
C PRO A 150 -0.66 -11.57 -10.49
N GLN A 151 -0.57 -11.25 -9.21
CA GLN A 151 -0.15 -12.16 -8.13
C GLN A 151 -1.33 -12.61 -7.26
N GLY A 152 -2.56 -12.28 -7.67
CA GLY A 152 -3.79 -12.71 -7.00
C GLY A 152 -4.15 -11.90 -5.76
N LEU A 153 -3.60 -10.69 -5.62
CA LEU A 153 -4.01 -9.77 -4.56
C LEU A 153 -5.40 -9.22 -4.89
N GLN A 154 -6.25 -9.05 -3.86
CA GLN A 154 -7.62 -8.61 -4.09
C GLN A 154 -7.67 -7.18 -4.65
N LEU A 155 -6.82 -6.27 -4.15
CA LEU A 155 -6.51 -5.01 -4.81
C LEU A 155 -5.02 -5.03 -5.16
N GLU A 156 -4.69 -4.90 -6.44
CA GLU A 156 -3.32 -5.08 -6.93
C GLU A 156 -2.87 -3.94 -7.83
N ILE A 157 -1.70 -3.37 -7.53
CA ILE A 157 -0.96 -2.48 -8.44
C ILE A 157 0.08 -3.31 -9.20
N ILE A 158 -0.04 -3.34 -10.53
CA ILE A 158 0.86 -4.08 -11.43
C ILE A 158 1.70 -3.09 -12.24
N PRO A 159 3.04 -3.09 -12.09
CA PRO A 159 3.92 -2.34 -12.99
C PRO A 159 3.93 -2.97 -14.38
N LEU A 160 3.74 -2.16 -15.42
CA LEU A 160 3.78 -2.59 -16.83
C LEU A 160 5.18 -2.43 -17.46
N ALA A 161 6.10 -1.79 -16.75
CA ALA A 161 7.53 -1.71 -17.05
C ALA A 161 8.32 -1.90 -15.75
N ASN A 162 9.58 -2.35 -15.83
CA ASN A 162 10.43 -2.45 -14.65
C ASN A 162 10.90 -1.03 -14.23
N PRO A 163 10.64 -0.56 -13.01
CA PRO A 163 11.05 0.78 -12.58
C PRO A 163 12.56 1.04 -12.69
N ALA A 164 13.40 0.00 -12.65
CA ALA A 164 14.84 0.14 -12.87
C ALA A 164 15.22 0.61 -14.29
N THR A 165 14.29 0.56 -15.25
CA THR A 165 14.49 1.12 -16.60
C THR A 165 13.90 2.52 -16.76
N ILE A 166 13.27 3.07 -15.73
CA ILE A 166 12.59 4.37 -15.78
C ILE A 166 13.48 5.43 -15.17
N LYS A 167 13.71 6.52 -15.92
CA LYS A 167 14.43 7.70 -15.44
C LYS A 167 13.48 8.75 -14.86
N PRO A 168 13.98 9.70 -14.05
CA PRO A 168 13.19 10.84 -13.59
C PRO A 168 12.47 11.56 -14.74
N GLY A 169 11.19 11.87 -14.52
CA GLY A 169 10.29 12.51 -15.47
C GLY A 169 9.70 11.57 -16.54
N GLN A 170 10.17 10.34 -16.67
CA GLN A 170 9.62 9.36 -17.61
C GLN A 170 8.39 8.65 -17.00
N PRO A 171 7.42 8.23 -17.84
CA PRO A 171 6.25 7.52 -17.36
C PRO A 171 6.60 6.10 -16.93
N LEU A 172 6.23 5.75 -15.70
CA LEU A 172 6.07 4.36 -15.25
C LEU A 172 4.59 3.96 -15.47
N PRO A 173 4.28 3.16 -16.51
CA PRO A 173 2.93 2.66 -16.70
C PRO A 173 2.59 1.60 -15.65
N ILE A 174 1.43 1.72 -15.02
CA ILE A 174 0.88 0.73 -14.09
C ILE A 174 -0.55 0.34 -14.47
N GLN A 175 -1.02 -0.77 -13.92
CA GLN A 175 -2.41 -1.20 -13.98
C GLN A 175 -2.91 -1.55 -12.57
N VAL A 176 -4.10 -1.06 -12.20
CA VAL A 176 -4.79 -1.42 -10.96
C VAL A 176 -5.85 -2.45 -11.26
N LEU A 177 -5.83 -3.56 -10.50
CA LEU A 177 -6.84 -4.60 -10.55
C LEU A 177 -7.59 -4.69 -9.23
N TYR A 178 -8.89 -4.97 -9.30
CA TYR A 178 -9.72 -5.40 -8.18
C TYR A 178 -10.35 -6.76 -8.51
N ASP A 179 -10.13 -7.76 -7.65
CA ASP A 179 -10.51 -9.17 -7.86
C ASP A 179 -10.10 -9.68 -9.26
N GLY A 180 -8.86 -9.36 -9.66
CA GLY A 180 -8.27 -9.74 -10.95
C GLY A 180 -8.81 -9.01 -12.17
N LYS A 181 -9.72 -8.04 -12.00
CA LYS A 181 -10.32 -7.25 -13.10
C LYS A 181 -9.81 -5.81 -13.07
N PRO A 182 -9.66 -5.15 -14.24
CA PRO A 182 -9.29 -3.74 -14.28
C PRO A 182 -10.20 -2.84 -13.44
N LEU A 183 -9.61 -2.07 -12.53
CA LEU A 183 -10.34 -1.10 -11.71
C LEU A 183 -10.27 0.28 -12.36
N LYS A 184 -11.37 0.72 -12.98
CA LYS A 184 -11.51 2.03 -13.63
C LYS A 184 -11.72 3.14 -12.60
N ASN A 185 -11.21 4.35 -12.88
CA ASN A 185 -11.35 5.54 -12.05
C ASN A 185 -10.84 5.36 -10.61
N ALA A 186 -9.88 4.45 -10.41
CA ALA A 186 -9.21 4.30 -9.12
C ALA A 186 -8.29 5.50 -8.92
N ASP A 187 -8.37 6.14 -7.75
CA ASP A 187 -7.38 7.13 -7.37
C ASP A 187 -6.03 6.44 -7.13
N VAL A 188 -5.00 6.96 -7.77
CA VAL A 188 -3.62 6.52 -7.64
C VAL A 188 -2.81 7.71 -7.16
N THR A 189 -2.25 7.57 -5.96
CA THR A 189 -1.31 8.54 -5.42
C THR A 189 0.10 7.97 -5.47
N ALA A 190 1.10 8.85 -5.52
CA ALA A 190 2.48 8.44 -5.35
C ALA A 190 3.28 9.48 -4.59
N THR A 191 4.27 9.04 -3.84
CA THR A 191 5.22 9.89 -3.13
C THR A 191 6.59 9.20 -3.03
N PHE A 192 7.57 9.91 -2.50
CA PHE A 192 8.92 9.36 -2.28
C PHE A 192 9.38 9.62 -0.85
N ALA A 193 10.35 8.82 -0.41
CA ALA A 193 10.94 8.91 0.93
C ALA A 193 11.44 10.34 1.21
N GLY A 194 10.95 10.94 2.30
CA GLY A 194 11.30 12.30 2.72
C GLY A 194 10.62 13.42 1.93
N PHE A 195 9.52 13.15 1.23
CA PHE A 195 8.71 14.18 0.59
C PHE A 195 7.74 14.87 1.57
N GLY A 196 7.59 16.18 1.41
CA GLY A 196 6.62 17.00 2.14
C GLY A 196 7.14 17.54 3.47
N ASP A 197 6.43 18.54 3.99
CA ASP A 197 6.71 19.09 5.30
C ASP A 197 6.38 18.04 6.35
N GLN A 198 7.32 17.84 7.28
CA GLN A 198 7.15 16.90 8.38
C GLN A 198 6.39 17.57 9.53
N HIS A 199 5.54 16.79 10.19
CA HIS A 199 4.83 17.19 11.40
C HIS A 199 4.92 16.09 12.45
N GLU A 200 4.89 16.50 13.73
CA GLU A 200 4.81 15.55 14.84
C GLU A 200 3.40 15.00 14.98
N HIS A 201 3.27 13.68 15.01
CA HIS A 201 2.01 12.97 15.23
C HIS A 201 2.28 11.64 15.91
N HIS A 202 1.50 11.34 16.96
CA HIS A 202 1.67 10.15 17.81
C HIS A 202 3.09 9.92 18.38
N GLY A 203 3.90 10.99 18.52
CA GLY A 203 5.27 10.89 19.03
C GLY A 203 6.32 10.62 17.95
N HIS A 204 5.93 10.66 16.68
CA HIS A 204 6.82 10.49 15.53
C HIS A 204 6.67 11.65 14.54
N THR A 205 7.63 11.81 13.63
CA THR A 205 7.72 12.96 12.71
C THR A 205 7.66 12.48 11.26
N HIS A 206 6.50 12.68 10.60
CA HIS A 206 6.27 12.22 9.23
C HIS A 206 5.49 13.23 8.39
N SER A 207 5.31 12.93 7.10
CA SER A 207 4.48 13.72 6.19
C SER A 207 3.45 12.84 5.49
N HIS A 208 2.23 13.35 5.33
CA HIS A 208 1.19 12.69 4.52
C HIS A 208 1.13 13.24 3.09
N ALA A 209 2.07 14.10 2.70
CA ALA A 209 2.06 14.72 1.39
C ALA A 209 2.24 13.67 0.28
N LYS A 210 1.42 13.79 -0.77
CA LYS A 210 1.55 13.00 -2.00
C LYS A 210 2.08 13.89 -3.12
N ALA A 211 3.15 13.44 -3.78
CA ALA A 211 3.78 14.16 -4.88
C ALA A 211 3.01 14.02 -6.21
N PHE A 212 2.11 13.05 -6.28
CA PHE A 212 1.33 12.71 -7.47
C PHE A 212 -0.07 12.24 -7.09
N LEU A 213 -1.06 12.61 -7.90
CA LEU A 213 -2.43 12.09 -7.88
C LEU A 213 -2.94 12.02 -9.32
N ASN A 214 -3.48 10.87 -9.72
CA ASN A 214 -4.20 10.71 -10.99
C ASN A 214 -5.18 9.53 -10.88
N GLN A 215 -6.01 9.31 -11.90
CA GLN A 215 -6.98 8.23 -11.94
C GLN A 215 -6.69 7.23 -13.07
N THR A 216 -7.06 5.98 -12.84
CA THR A 216 -6.97 4.93 -13.86
C THR A 216 -8.03 5.09 -14.96
N ASP A 217 -7.64 4.74 -16.18
CA ASP A 217 -8.53 4.71 -17.35
C ASP A 217 -9.52 3.53 -17.32
N GLY A 218 -10.30 3.37 -18.40
CA GLY A 218 -11.25 2.25 -18.54
C GLY A 218 -10.64 0.85 -18.59
N LYS A 219 -9.32 0.74 -18.75
CA LYS A 219 -8.54 -0.50 -18.68
C LYS A 219 -7.77 -0.62 -17.35
N GLY A 220 -8.09 0.23 -16.37
CA GLY A 220 -7.43 0.27 -15.07
C GLY A 220 -5.99 0.77 -15.14
N LYS A 221 -5.58 1.49 -16.20
CA LYS A 221 -4.19 1.91 -16.41
C LYS A 221 -3.98 3.39 -16.12
N VAL A 222 -2.79 3.73 -15.63
CA VAL A 222 -2.33 5.12 -15.47
C VAL A 222 -0.81 5.17 -15.57
N ASN A 223 -0.26 6.31 -16.00
CA ASN A 223 1.17 6.57 -15.94
C ASN A 223 1.48 7.35 -14.67
N VAL A 224 2.35 6.79 -13.82
CA VAL A 224 2.98 7.52 -12.72
C VAL A 224 4.23 8.20 -13.26
N TYR A 225 4.49 9.45 -12.87
CA TYR A 225 5.66 10.22 -13.33
C TYR A 225 6.58 10.52 -12.14
N PRO A 226 7.55 9.64 -11.82
CA PRO A 226 8.52 9.91 -10.78
C PRO A 226 9.41 11.08 -11.19
N LEU A 227 9.27 12.26 -10.57
CA LEU A 227 9.96 13.48 -11.01
C LEU A 227 11.44 13.57 -10.55
N LYS A 228 11.92 12.61 -9.77
CA LYS A 228 13.29 12.53 -9.27
C LYS A 228 13.69 11.09 -8.95
N ALA A 229 14.99 10.84 -8.85
CA ALA A 229 15.52 9.59 -8.31
C ALA A 229 15.18 9.46 -6.81
N GLY A 230 15.15 8.22 -6.33
CA GLY A 230 14.87 7.90 -4.93
C GLY A 230 13.96 6.69 -4.77
N TYR A 231 13.54 6.47 -3.52
CA TYR A 231 12.64 5.38 -3.17
C TYR A 231 11.19 5.88 -3.14
N TRP A 232 10.36 5.28 -3.98
CA TRP A 232 8.98 5.69 -4.24
C TRP A 232 7.99 4.66 -3.72
N VAL A 233 6.80 5.14 -3.39
CA VAL A 233 5.61 4.32 -3.13
C VAL A 233 4.45 4.85 -3.97
N VAL A 234 3.72 3.94 -4.60
CA VAL A 234 2.43 4.19 -5.25
C VAL A 234 1.36 3.52 -4.41
N GLU A 235 0.24 4.21 -4.21
CA GLU A 235 -0.85 3.76 -3.34
C GLU A 235 -2.20 3.93 -4.04
N THR A 236 -3.11 2.99 -3.78
CA THR A 236 -4.51 3.09 -4.18
C THR A 236 -5.40 2.47 -3.10
N GLU A 237 -6.57 3.07 -2.91
CA GLU A 237 -7.59 2.63 -1.97
C GLU A 237 -8.89 2.31 -2.72
N HIS A 238 -9.54 1.22 -2.35
CA HIS A 238 -10.85 0.86 -2.86
C HIS A 238 -11.80 0.56 -1.70
N LYS A 239 -12.80 1.43 -1.52
CA LYS A 239 -13.84 1.32 -0.51
C LYS A 239 -15.15 0.81 -1.10
N LEU A 240 -15.78 -0.12 -0.41
CA LEU A 240 -17.03 -0.77 -0.82
C LEU A 240 -17.97 -0.88 0.38
N PRO A 241 -19.29 -0.73 0.22
CA PRO A 241 -20.23 -1.08 1.28
C PRO A 241 -19.99 -2.52 1.76
N TYR A 242 -19.98 -2.73 3.07
CA TYR A 242 -19.82 -4.07 3.61
C TYR A 242 -21.09 -4.90 3.31
N VAL A 243 -20.90 -6.18 2.96
CA VAL A 243 -22.00 -7.07 2.53
C VAL A 243 -23.06 -7.24 3.62
N ASP A 244 -22.64 -7.28 4.89
CA ASP A 244 -23.52 -7.39 6.05
C ASP A 244 -23.45 -6.10 6.88
N LYS A 245 -24.30 -5.14 6.54
CA LYS A 245 -24.33 -3.81 7.19
C LYS A 245 -24.60 -3.85 8.69
N ALA A 246 -25.11 -4.95 9.23
CA ALA A 246 -25.27 -5.11 10.67
C ALA A 246 -23.91 -5.36 11.37
N LYS A 247 -22.93 -5.90 10.65
CA LYS A 247 -21.59 -6.21 11.17
C LYS A 247 -20.57 -5.10 10.96
N CYS A 248 -20.68 -4.35 9.87
CA CYS A 248 -19.73 -3.29 9.54
C CYS A 248 -20.27 -2.36 8.44
N ASP A 249 -19.67 -1.18 8.24
CA ASP A 249 -20.17 -0.21 7.25
C ASP A 249 -19.52 -0.42 5.89
N GLU A 250 -18.19 -0.60 5.85
CA GLU A 250 -17.42 -0.75 4.61
C GLU A 250 -16.34 -1.84 4.66
N SER A 251 -16.02 -2.39 3.49
CA SER A 251 -14.73 -3.04 3.22
C SER A 251 -13.78 -1.98 2.69
N VAL A 252 -12.60 -1.88 3.28
CA VAL A 252 -11.54 -0.96 2.85
C VAL A 252 -10.34 -1.77 2.40
N LEU A 253 -9.97 -1.62 1.13
CA LEU A 253 -8.84 -2.31 0.53
C LEU A 253 -7.76 -1.28 0.21
N LEU A 254 -6.53 -1.51 0.67
CA LEU A 254 -5.38 -0.66 0.34
C LEU A 254 -4.34 -1.51 -0.40
N SER A 255 -3.75 -0.97 -1.46
CA SER A 255 -2.63 -1.60 -2.14
C SER A 255 -1.49 -0.61 -2.32
N THR A 256 -0.27 -1.07 -2.08
CA THR A 256 0.94 -0.27 -2.27
C THR A 256 1.94 -1.01 -3.17
N LEU A 257 2.64 -0.24 -4.00
CA LEU A 257 3.78 -0.70 -4.79
C LEU A 257 4.98 0.20 -4.49
N THR A 258 6.03 -0.35 -3.89
CA THR A 258 7.29 0.38 -3.68
C THR A 258 8.34 0.00 -4.71
N PHE A 259 9.20 0.96 -5.08
CA PHE A 259 10.28 0.75 -6.04
C PHE A 259 11.30 1.88 -5.97
N THR A 260 12.50 1.65 -6.51
CA THR A 260 13.54 2.66 -6.62
C THR A 260 13.63 3.18 -8.06
N ILE A 261 13.80 4.49 -8.20
CA ILE A 261 14.17 5.18 -9.44
C ILE A 261 15.62 5.63 -9.33
N SER A 262 16.44 5.24 -10.30
CA SER A 262 17.85 5.65 -10.41
C SER A 262 17.99 6.87 -11.34
N GLU A 263 19.14 7.55 -11.27
CA GLU A 263 19.49 8.71 -12.12
C GLU A 263 19.55 8.38 -13.63
#